data_AF-A0A966UD74-F1
#
_entry.id   AF-A0A966UD74-F1
#
_cell.length_a   1.000
_cell.length_b   1.000
_cell.length_c   1.000
_cell.angle_alpha   90.00
_cell.angle_beta   90.00
_cell.angle_gamma   90.00
#
_symmetry.space_group_name_H-M   'P 1'
#
loop_
_entity.id
_entity.type
_entity.pdbx_description
1 polymer ?
#
loop_
_entity_poly.entity_id
_entity_poly.type
_entity_poly.pdbx_seq_one_letter_code
_entity_poly.pdbx_strand_id
1 'polypeptide(L)'
;MAKISNLTPAQRRTRRGIYTLGIFTLLSSIPFIFLAKDSANVTYGFVLRDEWVLINEWIINSRTAAIIFISLAALSTIASYLLFIKDKKVGVFSFIGAFSLLMAFLSWAAKGSFIPLTGVFQGALLLAVPLIFGAMAGVICERSGVINIAIEGQLLAAAFAAGVVASLTQSTTWGLIVA
;
A
#
# COMPACT_ATOMS: atom_id res chain seq x y z
N MET A 1 20.31 -30.72 1.71
CA MET A 1 20.22 -29.72 0.61
C MET A 1 19.52 -30.23 -0.66
N ALA A 2 18.91 -31.44 -0.68
CA ALA A 2 18.34 -32.06 -1.88
C ALA A 2 16.87 -31.68 -2.23
N LYS A 3 16.27 -30.66 -1.57
CA LYS A 3 14.82 -30.37 -1.69
C LYS A 3 14.47 -29.18 -2.60
N ILE A 4 15.45 -28.56 -3.26
CA ILE A 4 15.26 -27.33 -4.08
C ILE A 4 14.87 -27.66 -5.54
N SER A 5 15.12 -28.88 -6.02
CA SER A 5 14.79 -29.29 -7.40
C SER A 5 13.30 -29.63 -7.60
N ASN A 6 12.62 -30.15 -6.58
CA ASN A 6 11.22 -30.59 -6.66
C ASN A 6 10.24 -29.67 -5.89
N LEU A 7 10.21 -28.39 -6.25
CA LEU A 7 9.24 -27.45 -5.67
C LEU A 7 7.88 -27.54 -6.37
N THR A 8 6.82 -27.64 -5.58
CA THR A 8 5.43 -27.49 -6.05
C THR A 8 5.20 -26.11 -6.69
N PRO A 9 4.20 -25.94 -7.58
CA PRO A 9 3.86 -24.64 -8.15
C PRO A 9 3.60 -23.56 -7.09
N ALA A 10 2.96 -23.92 -5.97
CA ALA A 10 2.72 -23.02 -4.84
C ALA A 10 4.03 -22.58 -4.17
N GLN A 11 4.95 -23.50 -3.88
CA GLN A 11 6.26 -23.16 -3.31
C GLN A 11 7.10 -22.30 -4.26
N ARG A 12 7.00 -22.51 -5.59
CA ARG A 12 7.68 -21.65 -6.57
C ARG A 12 7.13 -20.21 -6.54
N ARG A 13 5.81 -20.03 -6.39
CA ARG A 13 5.18 -18.70 -6.25
C ARG A 13 5.66 -18.00 -4.99
N THR A 14 5.64 -18.71 -3.85
CA THR A 14 6.13 -18.18 -2.56
C THR A 14 7.60 -17.80 -2.62
N ARG A 15 8.43 -18.65 -3.23
CA ARG A 15 9.87 -18.38 -3.43
C ARG A 15 10.10 -17.13 -4.28
N ARG A 16 9.37 -16.98 -5.38
CA ARG A 16 9.44 -15.76 -6.21
C ARG A 16 9.07 -14.53 -5.40
N GLY A 17 8.02 -14.59 -4.58
CA GLY A 17 7.61 -13.50 -3.67
C GLY A 17 8.70 -13.09 -2.67
N ILE A 18 9.40 -14.05 -2.09
CA ILE A 18 10.51 -13.78 -1.16
C ILE A 18 11.68 -13.12 -1.90
N TYR A 19 12.04 -13.62 -3.09
CA TYR A 19 13.11 -13.02 -3.88
C TYR A 19 12.76 -11.61 -4.35
N THR A 20 11.52 -11.36 -4.80
CA THR A 20 11.09 -10.01 -5.16
C THR A 20 11.21 -9.07 -3.97
N LEU A 21 10.75 -9.50 -2.79
CA LEU A 21 10.83 -8.69 -1.57
C LEU A 21 12.28 -8.40 -1.15
N GLY A 22 13.18 -9.38 -1.27
CA GLY A 22 14.61 -9.19 -1.03
C GLY A 22 15.28 -8.24 -2.04
N ILE A 23 14.98 -8.40 -3.33
CA ILE A 23 15.48 -7.50 -4.39
C ILE A 23 15.01 -6.07 -4.13
N PHE A 24 13.73 -5.86 -3.84
CA PHE A 24 13.21 -4.53 -3.52
C PHE A 24 13.84 -3.94 -2.26
N THR A 25 14.10 -4.75 -1.23
CA THR A 25 14.76 -4.28 -0.01
C THR A 25 16.20 -3.81 -0.29
N LEU A 26 16.95 -4.57 -1.11
CA LEU A 26 18.30 -4.20 -1.52
C LEU A 26 18.30 -2.94 -2.39
N LEU A 27 17.44 -2.89 -3.42
CA LEU A 27 17.32 -1.72 -4.29
C LEU A 27 16.92 -0.46 -3.53
N SER A 28 16.00 -0.58 -2.56
CA SER A 28 15.51 0.54 -1.75
C SER A 28 16.54 1.05 -0.75
N SER A 29 17.48 0.19 -0.31
CA SER A 29 18.51 0.58 0.65
C SER A 29 19.44 1.67 0.11
N ILE A 30 19.72 1.67 -1.20
CA ILE A 30 20.63 2.61 -1.84
C ILE A 30 20.08 4.05 -1.80
N PRO A 31 18.91 4.37 -2.38
CA PRO A 31 18.39 5.74 -2.37
C PRO A 31 18.05 6.22 -0.96
N PHE A 32 17.50 5.36 -0.10
CA PHE A 32 16.99 5.81 1.19
C PHE A 32 18.11 6.07 2.22
N ILE A 33 19.25 5.38 2.11
CA ILE A 33 20.39 5.58 3.02
C ILE A 33 21.37 6.62 2.47
N PHE A 34 21.67 6.60 1.16
CA PHE A 34 22.69 7.46 0.57
C PHE A 34 22.16 8.80 0.04
N LEU A 35 20.91 8.86 -0.44
CA LEU A 35 20.33 10.09 -1.00
C LEU A 35 19.64 10.97 0.06
N ALA A 36 19.45 10.44 1.28
CA ALA A 36 18.91 11.17 2.43
C ALA A 36 19.99 12.06 3.09
N LYS A 37 20.45 13.09 2.37
CA LYS A 37 21.56 13.94 2.82
C LYS A 37 21.17 14.96 3.90
N ASP A 38 19.91 15.41 3.93
CA ASP A 38 19.39 16.25 5.04
C ASP A 38 18.46 15.47 5.96
N SER A 39 18.67 15.63 7.25
CA SER A 39 18.00 14.94 8.34
C SER A 39 16.77 15.70 8.83
N ALA A 40 15.82 16.02 7.93
CA ALA A 40 14.56 16.61 8.36
C ALA A 40 13.66 15.53 9.00
N ASN A 41 12.81 15.95 9.93
CA ASN A 41 11.89 15.06 10.62
C ASN A 41 10.68 14.73 9.74
N VAL A 42 10.13 13.55 9.93
CA VAL A 42 8.86 13.09 9.37
C VAL A 42 7.90 12.97 10.53
N THR A 43 6.73 13.60 10.40
CA THR A 43 5.70 13.54 11.44
C THR A 43 4.53 12.73 10.93
N TYR A 44 4.26 11.61 11.59
CA TYR A 44 3.08 10.80 11.34
C TYR A 44 1.96 11.23 12.28
N GLY A 45 0.95 11.90 11.73
CA GLY A 45 -0.25 12.30 12.47
C GLY A 45 -1.27 11.17 12.48
N PHE A 46 -1.79 10.84 13.66
CA PHE A 46 -2.86 9.84 13.81
C PHE A 46 -4.23 10.49 14.00
N VAL A 47 -4.31 11.82 14.10
CA VAL A 47 -5.56 12.55 14.36
C VAL A 47 -5.70 13.70 13.37
N LEU A 48 -6.93 13.91 12.87
CA LEU A 48 -7.27 15.04 11.97
C LEU A 48 -7.77 16.29 12.74
N ARG A 49 -8.14 16.17 14.02
CA ARG A 49 -8.78 17.18 14.89
C ARG A 49 -8.44 16.99 16.39
N ASP A 50 -9.03 17.78 17.29
CA ASP A 50 -8.99 17.60 18.75
C ASP A 50 -9.89 16.43 19.22
N GLU A 51 -9.53 15.20 18.87
CA GLU A 51 -10.16 13.99 19.40
C GLU A 51 -9.35 13.40 20.56
N TRP A 52 -10.02 12.76 21.51
CA TRP A 52 -9.36 12.10 22.65
C TRP A 52 -8.63 10.84 22.17
N VAL A 53 -7.30 10.90 22.04
CA VAL A 53 -6.48 9.79 21.52
C VAL A 53 -5.20 9.60 22.32
N LEU A 54 -4.70 8.36 22.38
CA LEU A 54 -3.47 7.96 23.09
C LEU A 54 -2.16 8.45 22.45
N ILE A 55 -2.14 8.76 21.14
CA ILE A 55 -0.96 9.22 20.40
C ILE A 55 -1.41 10.22 19.33
N ASN A 56 -0.98 11.49 19.45
CA ASN A 56 -1.34 12.54 18.50
C ASN A 56 -0.42 12.54 17.27
N GLU A 57 0.88 12.47 17.51
CA GLU A 57 1.90 12.54 16.47
C GLU A 57 3.10 11.67 16.82
N TRP A 58 3.69 11.06 15.79
CA TRP A 58 4.95 10.34 15.89
C TRP A 58 6.01 11.03 15.03
N ILE A 59 6.92 11.73 15.69
CA ILE A 59 8.00 12.49 15.07
C ILE A 59 9.25 11.62 15.07
N ILE A 60 9.78 11.33 13.88
CA ILE A 60 11.02 10.58 13.73
C ILE A 60 11.90 11.21 12.66
N ASN A 61 13.22 11.18 12.86
CA ASN A 61 14.14 11.66 11.83
C ASN A 61 14.04 10.78 10.58
N SER A 62 13.89 11.39 9.39
CA SER A 62 13.72 10.67 8.12
C SER A 62 14.80 9.60 7.90
N ARG A 63 16.07 9.95 8.19
CA ARG A 63 17.21 9.05 7.99
C ARG A 63 17.19 7.88 8.98
N THR A 64 16.94 8.16 10.25
CA THR A 64 16.88 7.13 11.29
C THR A 64 15.70 6.19 11.06
N ALA A 65 14.54 6.71 10.68
CA ALA A 65 13.36 5.93 10.33
C ALA A 65 13.62 5.01 9.13
N ALA A 66 14.21 5.54 8.05
CA ALA A 66 14.55 4.75 6.87
C ALA A 66 15.49 3.58 7.20
N ILE A 67 16.52 3.81 8.04
CA ILE A 67 17.45 2.76 8.47
C ILE A 67 16.74 1.69 9.31
N ILE A 68 15.91 2.09 10.28
CA ILE A 68 15.14 1.16 11.12
C ILE A 68 14.23 0.30 10.24
N PHE A 69 13.47 0.91 9.33
CA PHE A 69 12.53 0.17 8.50
C PHE A 69 13.22 -0.68 7.42
N ILE A 70 14.37 -0.28 6.88
CA ILE A 70 15.15 -1.13 5.98
C ILE A 70 15.75 -2.32 6.73
N SER A 71 16.29 -2.11 7.93
CA SER A 71 16.83 -3.20 8.74
C SER A 71 15.75 -4.22 9.13
N LEU A 72 14.56 -3.74 9.49
CA LEU A 72 13.41 -4.57 9.78
C LEU A 72 12.91 -5.32 8.53
N ALA A 73 12.88 -4.68 7.36
CA ALA A 73 12.54 -5.33 6.09
C ALA A 73 13.56 -6.43 5.74
N ALA A 74 14.86 -6.19 5.95
CA ALA A 74 15.92 -7.17 5.71
C ALA A 74 15.78 -8.37 6.66
N LEU A 75 15.57 -8.13 7.97
CA LEU A 75 15.33 -9.19 8.95
C LEU A 75 14.08 -10.02 8.59
N SER A 76 13.00 -9.37 8.17
CA SER A 76 11.77 -10.06 7.77
C SER A 76 11.93 -10.87 6.48
N THR A 77 12.77 -10.41 5.55
CA THR A 77 13.15 -11.16 4.34
C THR A 77 13.91 -12.43 4.70
N ILE A 78 14.90 -12.30 5.59
CA ILE A 78 15.71 -13.43 6.08
C ILE A 78 14.82 -14.43 6.82
N ALA A 79 13.96 -13.96 7.72
CA ALA A 79 13.00 -14.81 8.43
C ALA A 79 12.05 -15.54 7.47
N SER A 80 11.52 -14.84 6.46
CA SER A 80 10.68 -15.44 5.41
C SER A 80 11.43 -16.53 4.63
N TYR A 81 12.70 -16.30 4.30
CA TYR A 81 13.55 -17.28 3.62
C TYR A 81 13.84 -18.52 4.49
N LEU A 82 14.14 -18.32 5.78
CA LEU A 82 14.37 -19.43 6.72
C LEU A 82 13.10 -20.26 6.96
N LEU A 83 11.94 -19.61 7.07
CA LEU A 83 10.64 -20.27 7.20
C LEU A 83 10.27 -21.04 5.95
N PHE A 84 10.63 -20.52 4.77
CA PHE A 84 10.47 -21.21 3.50
C PHE A 84 11.31 -22.49 3.44
N ILE A 85 12.56 -22.47 3.88
CA ILE A 85 13.42 -23.67 3.98
C ILE A 85 12.80 -24.72 4.92
N LYS A 86 12.11 -24.27 5.98
CA LYS A 86 11.43 -25.14 6.96
C LYS A 86 10.01 -25.57 6.53
N ASP A 87 9.59 -25.30 5.29
CA ASP A 87 8.24 -25.58 4.77
C ASP A 87 7.10 -24.98 5.65
N LYS A 88 7.37 -23.86 6.35
CA LYS A 88 6.39 -23.15 7.19
C LYS A 88 5.73 -22.00 6.43
N LYS A 89 4.54 -21.57 6.90
CA LYS A 89 3.81 -20.43 6.33
C LYS A 89 4.62 -19.13 6.49
N VAL A 90 4.95 -18.48 5.38
CA VAL A 90 5.74 -17.24 5.34
C VAL A 90 4.90 -15.95 5.34
N GLY A 91 3.57 -16.07 5.21
CA GLY A 91 2.69 -14.94 4.90
C GLY A 91 2.84 -13.75 5.84
N VAL A 92 2.93 -14.00 7.15
CA VAL A 92 3.07 -12.93 8.17
C VAL A 92 4.39 -12.18 8.02
N PHE A 93 5.51 -12.88 7.82
CA PHE A 93 6.82 -12.25 7.68
C PHE A 93 6.98 -11.53 6.33
N SER A 94 6.37 -12.06 5.26
CA SER A 94 6.34 -11.35 3.98
C SER A 94 5.51 -10.07 4.06
N PHE A 95 4.39 -10.09 4.80
CA PHE A 95 3.58 -8.89 5.06
C PHE A 95 4.34 -7.85 5.88
N ILE A 96 4.98 -8.26 6.99
CA ILE A 96 5.80 -7.36 7.82
C ILE A 96 6.93 -6.74 6.99
N GLY A 97 7.59 -7.53 6.14
CA GLY A 97 8.65 -7.04 5.26
C GLY A 97 8.15 -6.00 4.27
N ALA A 98 7.01 -6.25 3.62
CA ALA A 98 6.42 -5.31 2.66
C ALA A 98 5.96 -4.01 3.34
N PHE A 99 5.33 -4.12 4.51
CA PHE A 99 4.92 -2.96 5.31
C PHE A 99 6.11 -2.12 5.76
N SER A 100 7.19 -2.78 6.22
CA SER A 100 8.42 -2.09 6.61
C SER A 100 9.05 -1.36 5.43
N LEU A 101 9.05 -1.97 4.24
CA LEU A 101 9.55 -1.31 3.03
C LEU A 101 8.71 -0.07 2.66
N LEU A 102 7.39 -0.18 2.74
CA LEU A 102 6.48 0.96 2.55
C LEU A 102 6.81 2.09 3.53
N MET A 103 6.98 1.79 4.82
CA MET A 103 7.30 2.79 5.84
C MET A 103 8.69 3.42 5.64
N ALA A 104 9.67 2.66 5.16
CA ALA A 104 10.97 3.19 4.77
C ALA A 104 10.84 4.20 3.63
N PHE A 105 10.04 3.86 2.61
CA PHE A 105 9.77 4.75 1.48
C PHE A 105 9.03 6.02 1.92
N LEU A 106 7.97 5.90 2.72
CA LEU A 106 7.23 7.06 3.23
C LEU A 106 8.13 7.98 4.07
N SER A 107 8.98 7.41 4.93
CA SER A 107 9.92 8.18 5.75
C SER A 107 10.94 8.93 4.91
N TRP A 108 11.36 8.36 3.79
CA TRP A 108 12.29 9.03 2.88
C TRP A 108 11.59 10.09 2.02
N ALA A 109 10.41 9.77 1.48
CA ALA A 109 9.66 10.63 0.56
C ALA A 109 9.00 11.83 1.26
N ALA A 110 8.48 11.66 2.48
CA ALA A 110 7.78 12.71 3.23
C ALA A 110 8.71 13.50 4.16
N LYS A 111 9.98 13.62 3.80
CA LYS A 111 10.98 14.36 4.55
C LYS A 111 10.52 15.82 4.78
N GLY A 112 10.48 16.24 6.04
CA GLY A 112 10.05 17.59 6.43
C GLY A 112 8.55 17.84 6.29
N SER A 113 7.76 16.81 6.00
CA SER A 113 6.32 16.90 5.79
C SER A 113 5.54 16.16 6.89
N PHE A 114 4.31 16.63 7.12
CA PHE A 114 3.34 15.97 8.00
C PHE A 114 2.48 15.00 7.18
N ILE A 115 2.45 13.73 7.58
CA ILE A 115 1.61 12.70 6.95
C ILE A 115 0.41 12.42 7.87
N PRO A 116 -0.81 12.85 7.51
CA PRO A 116 -2.02 12.44 8.22
C PRO A 116 -2.38 11.01 7.82
N LEU A 117 -2.00 10.02 8.63
CA LEU A 117 -2.26 8.61 8.33
C LEU A 117 -3.75 8.31 8.21
N THR A 118 -4.56 8.91 9.08
CA THR A 118 -6.03 8.82 9.05
C THR A 118 -6.62 9.38 7.76
N GLY A 119 -6.10 10.51 7.27
CA GLY A 119 -6.52 11.08 5.98
C GLY A 119 -6.15 10.18 4.80
N VAL A 120 -4.95 9.58 4.83
CA VAL A 120 -4.51 8.63 3.80
C VAL A 120 -5.40 7.38 3.79
N PHE A 121 -5.71 6.81 4.94
CA PHE A 121 -6.61 5.65 5.04
C PHE A 121 -8.04 5.99 4.60
N GLN A 122 -8.55 7.16 5.02
CA GLN A 122 -9.88 7.62 4.60
C GLN A 122 -9.95 7.79 3.08
N GLY A 123 -8.97 8.45 2.47
CA GLY A 123 -8.88 8.60 1.01
C GLY A 123 -8.77 7.26 0.29
N ALA A 124 -7.95 6.34 0.82
CA ALA A 124 -7.83 4.99 0.26
C ALA A 124 -9.15 4.22 0.31
N LEU A 125 -9.90 4.29 1.42
CA LEU A 125 -11.22 3.65 1.55
C LEU A 125 -12.24 4.26 0.59
N LEU A 126 -12.28 5.59 0.47
CA LEU A 126 -13.20 6.30 -0.43
C LEU A 126 -13.00 5.87 -1.89
N LEU A 127 -11.74 5.68 -2.32
CA LEU A 127 -11.43 5.23 -3.69
C LEU A 127 -11.58 3.72 -3.87
N ALA A 128 -11.30 2.91 -2.84
CA ALA A 128 -11.40 1.46 -2.93
C ALA A 128 -12.84 0.96 -3.10
N VAL A 129 -13.81 1.63 -2.47
CA VAL A 129 -15.23 1.20 -2.51
C VAL A 129 -15.78 1.18 -3.95
N PRO A 130 -15.70 2.27 -4.75
CA PRO A 130 -16.14 2.24 -6.15
C PRO A 130 -15.40 1.21 -7.00
N LEU A 131 -14.08 1.06 -6.80
CA LEU A 131 -13.28 0.09 -7.55
C LEU A 131 -13.68 -1.36 -7.26
N ILE A 132 -14.01 -1.68 -6.01
CA ILE A 132 -14.52 -3.01 -5.63
C ILE A 132 -15.87 -3.25 -6.33
N PHE A 133 -16.78 -2.27 -6.33
CA PHE A 133 -18.05 -2.41 -7.03
C PHE A 133 -17.87 -2.58 -8.55
N GLY A 134 -16.94 -1.85 -9.17
CA GLY A 134 -16.56 -2.03 -10.57
C GLY A 134 -16.03 -3.43 -10.86
N ALA A 135 -15.11 -3.93 -10.03
CA ALA A 135 -14.57 -5.28 -10.17
C ALA A 135 -15.65 -6.36 -9.98
N MET A 136 -16.56 -6.18 -9.03
CA MET A 136 -17.69 -7.09 -8.82
C MET A 136 -18.63 -7.13 -10.03
N ALA A 137 -18.93 -5.99 -10.64
CA ALA A 137 -19.71 -5.94 -11.88
C ALA A 137 -19.02 -6.68 -13.03
N GLY A 138 -17.69 -6.61 -13.14
CA GLY A 138 -16.91 -7.40 -14.10
C GLY A 138 -17.06 -8.92 -13.91
N VAL A 139 -16.96 -9.41 -12.67
CA VAL A 139 -17.15 -10.84 -12.33
C VAL A 139 -18.57 -11.32 -12.67
N ILE A 140 -19.58 -10.47 -12.52
CA ILE A 140 -20.96 -10.78 -12.92
C ILE A 140 -21.07 -10.85 -14.46
N CYS A 141 -20.44 -9.91 -15.17
CA CYS A 141 -20.43 -9.89 -16.64
C CYS A 141 -19.80 -11.18 -17.21
N GLU A 142 -18.69 -11.64 -16.63
CA GLU A 142 -18.05 -12.91 -17.02
C GLU A 142 -19.01 -14.11 -16.91
N ARG A 143 -19.87 -14.15 -15.88
CA ARG A 143 -20.88 -15.22 -15.74
C ARG A 143 -21.99 -15.14 -16.78
N SER A 144 -22.28 -13.95 -17.30
CA SER A 144 -23.27 -13.75 -18.36
C SER A 144 -22.72 -14.01 -19.78
N GLY A 145 -21.42 -14.30 -19.92
CA GLY A 145 -20.76 -14.46 -21.21
C GLY A 145 -20.55 -13.15 -21.97
N VAL A 146 -20.70 -12.00 -21.30
CA VAL A 146 -20.54 -10.66 -21.88
C VAL A 146 -19.32 -9.99 -21.25
N ILE A 147 -18.49 -9.35 -22.07
CA ILE A 147 -17.31 -8.60 -21.60
C ILE A 147 -17.59 -7.11 -21.76
N ASN A 148 -17.79 -6.39 -20.65
CA ASN A 148 -17.98 -4.94 -20.68
C ASN A 148 -16.62 -4.23 -20.66
N ILE A 149 -16.09 -3.93 -21.85
CA ILE A 149 -14.83 -3.18 -22.01
C ILE A 149 -15.00 -1.72 -21.56
N ALA A 150 -16.22 -1.19 -21.56
CA ALA A 150 -16.52 0.21 -21.22
C ALA A 150 -16.70 0.45 -19.71
N ILE A 151 -16.51 -0.54 -18.84
CA ILE A 151 -16.79 -0.42 -17.40
C ILE A 151 -15.96 0.68 -16.73
N GLU A 152 -14.68 0.82 -17.10
CA GLU A 152 -13.81 1.88 -16.58
C GLU A 152 -14.26 3.25 -17.09
N GLY A 153 -14.71 3.32 -18.34
CA GLY A 153 -15.29 4.52 -18.94
C GLY A 153 -16.61 4.94 -18.29
N GLN A 154 -17.47 3.99 -17.92
CA GLN A 154 -18.73 4.25 -17.22
C GLN A 154 -18.49 4.82 -15.83
N LEU A 155 -17.54 4.25 -15.07
CA LEU A 155 -17.17 4.75 -13.75
C LEU A 155 -16.57 6.17 -13.82
N LEU A 156 -15.69 6.43 -14.78
CA LEU A 156 -15.09 7.75 -14.97
C LEU A 156 -16.11 8.79 -15.45
N ALA A 157 -16.98 8.42 -16.39
CA ALA A 157 -18.04 9.30 -16.88
C ALA A 157 -19.02 9.68 -15.77
N ALA A 158 -19.43 8.71 -14.94
CA ALA A 158 -20.31 8.96 -13.80
C ALA A 158 -19.63 9.85 -12.75
N ALA A 159 -18.37 9.57 -12.40
CA ALA A 159 -17.61 10.41 -11.46
C ALA A 159 -17.43 11.85 -11.98
N PHE A 160 -17.18 12.03 -13.28
CA PHE A 160 -17.09 13.34 -13.90
C PHE A 160 -18.44 14.07 -13.89
N ALA A 161 -19.53 13.41 -14.30
CA ALA A 161 -20.86 13.99 -14.31
C ALA A 161 -21.31 14.39 -12.90
N ALA A 162 -21.09 13.53 -11.91
CA ALA A 162 -21.35 13.81 -10.49
C ALA A 162 -20.55 15.02 -10.00
N GLY A 163 -19.26 15.12 -10.35
CA GLY A 163 -18.41 16.26 -10.00
C GLY A 163 -18.88 17.58 -10.64
N VAL A 164 -19.25 17.55 -11.92
CA VAL A 164 -19.80 18.72 -12.63
C VAL A 164 -21.11 19.17 -12.00
N VAL A 165 -22.05 18.26 -11.76
CA VAL A 165 -23.36 18.61 -11.18
C VAL A 165 -23.22 19.07 -9.74
N ALA A 166 -22.40 18.41 -8.91
CA ALA A 166 -22.14 18.86 -7.54
C ALA A 166 -21.51 20.26 -7.52
N SER A 167 -20.60 20.55 -8.45
CA SER A 167 -19.95 21.86 -8.58
C SER A 167 -20.95 22.95 -9.01
N LEU A 168 -21.81 22.67 -9.99
CA LEU A 168 -22.80 23.65 -10.46
C LEU A 168 -23.91 23.90 -9.44
N THR A 169 -24.39 22.85 -8.76
CA THR A 169 -25.49 22.94 -7.79
C THR A 169 -25.02 23.30 -6.38
N GLN A 170 -23.70 23.33 -6.13
CA GLN A 170 -23.09 23.48 -4.80
C GLN A 170 -23.65 22.47 -3.77
N SER A 171 -24.06 21.29 -4.25
CA SER A 171 -24.79 20.31 -3.47
C SER A 171 -24.33 18.90 -3.80
N THR A 172 -23.81 18.21 -2.78
CA THR A 172 -23.31 16.84 -2.90
C THR A 172 -24.43 15.84 -3.20
N THR A 173 -25.67 16.13 -2.80
CA THR A 173 -26.83 15.25 -3.04
C THR A 173 -27.21 15.22 -4.52
N TRP A 174 -27.18 16.37 -5.20
CA TRP A 174 -27.44 16.42 -6.64
C TRP A 174 -26.34 15.75 -7.45
N GLY A 175 -25.08 15.86 -7.03
CA GLY A 175 -24.00 15.07 -7.60
C GLY A 175 -24.21 13.56 -7.43
N LEU A 176 -24.65 13.12 -6.25
CA LEU A 176 -24.91 11.70 -5.96
C LEU A 176 -26.06 11.12 -6.79
N ILE A 177 -27.12 11.89 -7.06
CA ILE A 177 -28.25 11.43 -7.89
C ILE A 177 -27.82 11.19 -9.34
N VAL A 178 -26.81 11.93 -9.80
CA VAL A 178 -26.28 11.84 -11.17
C VAL A 178 -25.18 10.78 -11.32
N ALA A 179 -24.50 10.44 -10.22
CA ALA A 179 -23.49 9.38 -10.16
C ALA A 179 -24.09 7.99 -10.37
#